data_AF-A0A5C8BC19-F1
#
_entry.id   AF-A0A5C8BC19-F1
#
_cell.length_a   1.000
_cell.length_b   1.000
_cell.length_c   1.000
_cell.angle_alpha   90.00
_cell.angle_beta   90.00
_cell.angle_gamma   90.00
#
_symmetry.space_group_name_H-M   'P 1'
#
loop_
_entity.id
_entity.type
_entity.pdbx_description
1 polymer ?
#
loop_
_entity_poly.entity_id
_entity_poly.type
_entity_poly.pdbx_seq_one_letter_code
_entity_poly.pdbx_strand_id
1 'polypeptide(L)'
;MESVSNSRFGSITLTPKEFDWISKYLYDKTGIKLNDGKQALVMGRLDKRLRARGVDSYSDYFALLGKPGFEDETTAAIDLLTTNETYFFREPKHFDFLKNVVIPKFAAKRKMRVWSAASSSGEEAYSIGMV
;
A
#
# COMPACT_ATOMS: atom_id res chain seq x y z
N MET A 1 16.13 6.17 37.22
CA MET A 1 14.87 6.92 37.08
C MET A 1 15.13 8.00 36.04
N GLU A 2 15.23 7.61 34.77
CA GLU A 2 15.49 8.53 33.66
C GLU A 2 14.16 8.77 32.95
N SER A 3 13.69 10.01 33.08
CA SER A 3 12.44 10.50 32.50
C SER A 3 12.54 10.57 30.98
N VAL A 4 11.81 9.67 30.32
CA VAL A 4 11.49 9.71 28.90
C VAL A 4 10.83 11.06 28.58
N SER A 5 11.48 11.85 27.75
CA SER A 5 10.99 13.13 27.22
C SER A 5 9.75 12.89 26.35
N ASN A 6 8.58 13.07 26.95
CA ASN A 6 7.27 12.91 26.34
C ASN A 6 6.97 14.06 25.34
N SER A 7 6.77 13.67 24.07
CA SER A 7 5.88 14.29 23.07
C SER A 7 5.83 15.84 22.94
N ARG A 8 6.60 16.38 21.97
CA ARG A 8 6.45 17.75 21.44
C ARG A 8 5.69 17.86 20.10
N PHE A 9 5.15 16.77 19.56
CA PHE A 9 4.39 16.81 18.32
C PHE A 9 2.89 16.91 18.64
N GLY A 10 2.32 18.11 18.45
CA GLY A 10 0.86 18.28 18.41
C GLY A 10 0.25 17.40 17.32
N SER A 11 -1.04 17.08 17.42
CA SER A 11 -1.73 16.32 16.37
C SER A 11 -1.71 17.12 15.07
N ILE A 12 -0.88 16.71 14.10
CA ILE A 12 -0.86 17.31 12.77
C ILE A 12 -2.16 16.92 12.08
N THR A 13 -2.96 17.92 11.71
CA THR A 13 -4.28 17.72 11.09
C THR A 13 -4.16 17.84 9.58
N LEU A 14 -4.78 16.91 8.85
CA LEU A 14 -4.89 16.98 7.39
C LEU A 14 -6.10 17.83 7.00
N THR A 15 -5.87 18.90 6.24
CA THR A 15 -6.95 19.75 5.72
C THR A 15 -7.67 19.09 4.53
N PRO A 16 -8.92 19.49 4.22
CA PRO A 16 -9.62 18.98 3.04
C PRO A 16 -8.88 19.24 1.72
N LYS A 17 -8.19 20.39 1.60
CA LYS A 17 -7.40 20.74 0.42
C LYS A 17 -6.17 19.84 0.26
N GLU A 18 -5.48 19.56 1.36
CA GLU A 18 -4.34 18.63 1.36
C GLU A 18 -4.79 17.20 1.04
N PHE A 19 -5.95 16.78 1.56
CA PHE A 19 -6.54 15.49 1.23
C PHE A 19 -6.89 15.37 -0.25
N ASP A 20 -7.52 16.39 -0.84
CA ASP A 20 -7.83 16.41 -2.28
C ASP A 20 -6.55 16.33 -3.12
N TRP A 21 -5.53 17.10 -2.75
CA TRP A 21 -4.23 17.09 -3.42
C TRP A 21 -3.59 15.71 -3.40
N ILE A 22 -3.47 15.06 -2.24
CA ILE A 22 -2.83 13.74 -2.13
C ILE A 22 -3.65 12.63 -2.78
N SER A 23 -4.99 12.75 -2.73
CA SER A 23 -5.90 11.82 -3.43
C SER A 23 -5.68 11.87 -4.94
N LYS A 24 -5.63 13.09 -5.50
CA LYS A 24 -5.35 13.29 -6.92
C LYS A 24 -3.93 12.83 -7.28
N TYR A 25 -2.94 13.18 -6.47
CA TYR A 25 -1.55 12.78 -6.68
C TYR A 25 -1.40 11.25 -6.72
N LEU A 26 -2.02 10.54 -5.76
CA LEU A 26 -2.00 9.08 -5.73
C LEU A 26 -2.73 8.48 -6.94
N TYR A 27 -3.87 9.05 -7.31
CA TYR A 27 -4.63 8.60 -8.49
C TYR A 27 -3.81 8.76 -9.78
N ASP A 28 -3.17 9.91 -9.97
CA ASP A 28 -2.33 10.19 -11.15
C ASP A 28 -1.12 9.24 -11.24
N LYS A 29 -0.60 8.77 -10.08
CA LYS A 29 0.56 7.86 -10.03
C LYS A 29 0.21 6.38 -10.10
N THR A 30 -0.93 5.96 -9.57
CA THR A 30 -1.26 4.53 -9.34
C THR A 30 -2.60 4.09 -9.90
N GLY A 31 -3.48 5.03 -10.27
CA GLY A 31 -4.87 4.76 -10.61
C GLY A 31 -5.79 4.48 -9.40
N ILE A 32 -5.26 4.49 -8.17
CA ILE A 32 -6.05 4.20 -6.96
C ILE A 32 -6.77 5.46 -6.50
N LYS A 33 -8.10 5.40 -6.43
CA LYS A 33 -8.94 6.47 -5.92
C LYS A 33 -9.11 6.37 -4.40
N LEU A 34 -8.67 7.40 -3.68
CA LEU A 34 -9.01 7.61 -2.27
C LEU A 34 -10.40 8.27 -2.20
N ASN A 35 -11.42 7.49 -1.84
CA ASN A 35 -12.77 8.02 -1.62
C ASN A 35 -12.84 8.94 -0.40
N ASP A 36 -13.82 9.84 -0.41
CA ASP A 36 -14.12 10.75 0.70
C ASP A 36 -14.30 9.99 2.03
N GLY A 37 -13.88 10.60 3.12
CA GLY A 37 -13.89 9.99 4.47
C GLY A 37 -12.65 9.13 4.79
N LYS A 38 -11.74 8.89 3.84
CA LYS A 38 -10.45 8.20 4.11
C LYS A 38 -9.36 9.09 4.72
N GLN A 39 -9.69 10.30 5.16
CA GLN A 39 -8.75 11.24 5.79
C GLN A 39 -8.07 10.62 7.01
N ALA A 40 -8.82 9.92 7.87
CA ALA A 40 -8.26 9.24 9.04
C ALA A 40 -7.25 8.14 8.65
N LEU A 41 -7.47 7.45 7.53
CA LEU A 41 -6.53 6.46 7.00
C LEU A 41 -5.25 7.13 6.51
N VAL A 42 -5.37 8.20 5.72
CA VAL A 42 -4.20 8.97 5.23
C VAL A 42 -3.38 9.46 6.41
N MET A 43 -4.02 10.06 7.42
CA MET A 43 -3.34 10.53 8.62
C MET A 43 -2.67 9.38 9.38
N GLY A 44 -3.38 8.29 9.64
CA GLY A 44 -2.82 7.15 10.39
C GLY A 44 -1.64 6.47 9.71
N ARG A 45 -1.62 6.45 8.36
CA ARG A 45 -0.54 5.81 7.59
C ARG A 45 0.65 6.73 7.36
N LEU A 46 0.45 8.03 7.20
CA LEU A 46 1.53 8.99 6.95
C LEU A 46 2.12 9.63 8.23
N ASP A 47 1.39 9.71 9.34
CA ASP A 47 1.85 10.39 10.58
C ASP A 47 3.23 9.91 11.05
N LYS A 48 3.48 8.60 11.04
CA LYS A 48 4.79 8.03 11.38
C LYS A 48 5.91 8.51 10.45
N ARG A 49 5.61 8.65 9.15
CA ARG A 49 6.59 9.09 8.15
C ARG A 49 6.90 10.58 8.27
N LEU A 50 5.88 11.41 8.52
CA LEU A 50 6.06 12.84 8.79
C LEU A 50 6.98 13.06 10.00
N ARG A 51 6.72 12.34 11.10
CA ARG A 51 7.57 12.39 12.31
C ARG A 51 9.00 11.94 12.05
N ALA A 52 9.18 10.87 11.27
CA ALA A 52 10.52 10.38 10.91
C ALA A 52 11.30 11.39 10.07
N ARG A 53 10.61 12.24 9.29
CA ARG A 53 11.22 13.32 8.52
C ARG A 53 11.38 14.63 9.28
N GLY A 54 10.78 14.76 10.47
CA GLY A 54 10.83 15.99 11.25
C GLY A 54 10.09 17.15 10.58
N VAL A 55 9.04 16.87 9.80
CA VAL A 55 8.18 17.89 9.20
C VAL A 55 6.94 18.11 10.06
N ASP A 56 6.51 19.37 10.16
CA ASP A 56 5.44 19.80 11.06
C ASP A 56 4.08 19.96 10.37
N SER A 57 4.01 19.74 9.05
CA SER A 57 2.76 19.79 8.28
C SER A 57 2.70 18.80 7.12
N TYR A 58 1.48 18.43 6.72
CA TYR A 58 1.26 17.60 5.51
C TYR A 58 1.68 18.34 4.24
N SER A 59 1.43 19.64 4.17
CA SER A 59 1.89 20.50 3.07
C SER A 59 3.41 20.44 2.89
N ASP A 60 4.20 20.52 3.96
CA ASP A 60 5.66 20.43 3.89
C ASP A 60 6.12 19.06 3.40
N TYR A 61 5.47 18.00 3.87
CA TYR A 61 5.73 16.63 3.39
C TYR A 61 5.37 16.46 1.92
N PHE A 62 4.20 16.93 1.50
CA PHE A 62 3.70 16.84 0.13
C PHE A 62 4.56 17.65 -0.84
N ALA A 63 5.15 18.74 -0.38
CA ALA A 63 6.12 19.51 -1.17
C ALA A 63 7.41 18.75 -1.48
N LEU A 64 7.69 17.62 -0.80
CA LEU A 64 8.83 16.75 -1.13
C LEU A 64 8.48 15.73 -2.23
N LEU A 65 7.19 15.38 -2.37
CA LEU A 65 6.76 14.35 -3.29
C LEU A 65 6.93 14.80 -4.75
N GLY A 66 7.55 13.96 -5.57
CA GLY A 66 7.84 14.26 -6.97
C GLY A 66 9.01 15.23 -7.20
N LYS A 67 9.73 15.68 -6.16
CA LYS A 67 10.96 16.46 -6.34
C LYS A 67 12.16 15.55 -6.68
N PRO A 68 13.06 15.98 -7.57
CA PRO A 68 14.34 15.30 -7.78
C PRO A 68 15.12 15.16 -6.47
N GLY A 69 15.60 13.96 -6.16
CA GLY A 69 16.29 13.64 -4.90
C GLY A 69 15.38 13.24 -3.73
N PHE A 70 14.06 13.17 -3.95
CA PHE A 70 13.05 12.72 -2.98
C PHE A 70 12.16 11.60 -3.55
N GLU A 71 12.68 10.83 -4.50
CA GLU A 71 12.00 9.71 -5.14
C GLU A 71 11.60 8.64 -4.10
N ASP A 72 12.45 8.41 -3.09
CA ASP A 72 12.19 7.48 -1.99
C ASP A 72 10.98 7.90 -1.14
N GLU A 73 10.77 9.21 -0.92
CA GLU A 73 9.57 9.69 -0.20
C GLU A 73 8.31 9.50 -1.03
N THR A 74 8.44 9.66 -2.34
CA THR A 74 7.33 9.44 -3.27
C THR A 74 6.89 7.98 -3.23
N THR A 75 7.84 7.07 -3.34
CA THR A 75 7.60 5.62 -3.25
C THR A 75 7.02 5.25 -1.89
N ALA A 76 7.62 5.72 -0.79
CA ALA A 76 7.13 5.43 0.55
C ALA A 76 5.71 5.96 0.79
N ALA A 77 5.37 7.15 0.31
CA ALA A 77 4.02 7.70 0.41
C ALA A 77 3.02 6.83 -0.37
N ILE A 78 3.37 6.40 -1.58
CA ILE A 78 2.53 5.51 -2.39
C ILE A 78 2.33 4.17 -1.66
N ASP A 79 3.40 3.54 -1.18
CA ASP A 79 3.34 2.24 -0.50
C ASP A 79 2.50 2.31 0.79
N LEU A 80 2.64 3.39 1.57
CA LEU A 80 1.83 3.61 2.75
C LEU A 80 0.36 3.84 2.40
N LEU A 81 0.06 4.60 1.34
CA LEU A 81 -1.33 4.93 1.00
C LEU A 81 -2.05 3.83 0.21
N THR A 82 -1.31 2.90 -0.37
CA THR A 82 -1.84 1.71 -1.02
C THR A 82 -2.02 0.57 -0.01
N THR A 83 -2.98 -0.32 -0.24
CA THR A 83 -3.19 -1.49 0.63
C THR A 83 -2.45 -2.67 0.02
N ASN A 84 -1.20 -2.84 0.42
CA ASN A 84 -0.40 -4.02 0.10
C ASN A 84 -0.71 -5.15 1.08
N GLU A 85 -1.91 -5.72 1.01
CA GLU A 85 -2.26 -6.92 1.76
C GLU A 85 -1.99 -8.15 0.90
N THR A 86 -0.94 -8.89 1.19
CA THR A 86 -0.62 -10.16 0.54
C THR A 86 -0.12 -11.13 1.59
N TYR A 87 -0.62 -12.36 1.53
CA TYR A 87 -0.20 -13.45 2.39
C TYR A 87 -0.48 -14.77 1.68
N PHE A 88 0.22 -15.82 2.10
CA PHE A 88 0.08 -17.14 1.51
C PHE A 88 -1.36 -17.65 1.64
N PHE A 89 -1.86 -18.27 0.56
CA PHE A 89 -3.20 -18.83 0.47
C PHE A 89 -4.33 -17.84 0.79
N ARG A 90 -4.15 -16.55 0.44
CA ARG A 90 -5.22 -15.55 0.54
C ARG A 90 -6.46 -16.02 -0.23
N GLU A 91 -7.60 -16.06 0.44
CA GLU A 91 -8.85 -16.62 -0.10
C GLU A 91 -8.71 -18.12 -0.49
N PRO A 92 -8.57 -19.02 0.49
CA PRO A 92 -8.19 -20.43 0.27
C PRO A 92 -9.11 -21.18 -0.70
N LYS A 93 -10.38 -20.78 -0.82
CA LYS A 93 -11.36 -21.36 -1.74
C LYS A 93 -10.91 -21.26 -3.22
N HIS A 94 -10.15 -20.23 -3.60
CA HIS A 94 -9.59 -20.12 -4.96
C HIS A 94 -8.54 -21.20 -5.22
N PHE A 95 -7.69 -21.49 -4.23
CA PHE A 95 -6.69 -22.54 -4.32
C PHE A 95 -7.31 -23.94 -4.26
N ASP A 96 -8.35 -24.15 -3.45
CA ASP A 96 -9.14 -25.38 -3.47
C ASP A 96 -9.77 -25.63 -4.84
N PHE A 97 -10.31 -24.59 -5.47
CA PHE A 97 -10.87 -24.69 -6.81
C PHE A 97 -9.80 -24.96 -7.88
N LEU A 98 -8.66 -24.27 -7.80
CA LEU A 98 -7.50 -24.51 -8.67
C LEU A 98 -7.07 -25.99 -8.58
N LYS A 99 -6.89 -26.50 -7.36
CA LYS A 99 -6.47 -27.89 -7.07
C LYS A 99 -7.48 -28.93 -7.53
N ASN A 100 -8.74 -28.75 -7.16
CA ASN A 100 -9.74 -29.82 -7.30
C ASN A 100 -10.46 -29.79 -8.65
N VAL A 101 -10.46 -28.64 -9.35
CA VAL A 101 -11.24 -28.46 -10.59
C VAL A 101 -10.36 -28.12 -11.78
N VAL A 102 -9.47 -27.14 -11.66
CA VAL A 102 -8.73 -26.62 -12.82
C VAL A 102 -7.55 -27.53 -13.18
N ILE A 103 -6.67 -27.84 -12.23
CA ILE A 103 -5.47 -28.66 -12.49
C ILE A 103 -5.84 -30.03 -13.09
N PRO A 104 -6.78 -30.82 -12.52
CA PRO A 104 -7.13 -32.13 -13.07
C PRO A 104 -7.69 -32.06 -14.50
N LYS A 105 -8.38 -30.96 -14.86
CA LYS A 105 -8.98 -30.81 -16.20
C LYS A 105 -7.97 -30.44 -17.29
N PHE A 106 -6.90 -29.73 -16.94
CA PHE A 106 -6.00 -29.11 -17.93
C PHE A 106 -4.57 -29.65 -17.90
N ALA A 107 -4.05 -30.07 -16.75
CA ALA A 107 -2.66 -30.51 -16.62
C ALA A 107 -2.33 -31.75 -17.46
N ALA A 108 -3.30 -32.67 -17.64
CA ALA A 108 -3.14 -33.85 -18.47
C ALA A 108 -3.13 -33.55 -19.99
N LYS A 109 -3.59 -32.37 -20.42
CA LYS A 109 -3.79 -32.03 -21.83
C LYS A 109 -2.73 -31.08 -22.38
N ARG A 110 -2.15 -30.22 -21.52
CA ARG A 110 -1.16 -29.21 -21.92
C ARG A 110 -0.41 -28.66 -20.72
N LYS A 111 0.76 -28.08 -20.99
CA LYS A 111 1.49 -27.27 -20.00
C LYS A 111 0.64 -26.07 -19.58
N MET A 112 0.34 -25.96 -18.29
CA MET A 112 -0.40 -24.83 -17.73
C MET A 112 0.51 -23.61 -17.56
N ARG A 113 -0.02 -22.44 -17.88
CA ARG A 113 0.60 -21.13 -17.61
C ARG A 113 -0.41 -20.32 -16.81
N VAL A 114 0.03 -19.76 -15.69
CA VAL A 114 -0.80 -18.94 -14.80
C VAL A 114 -0.13 -17.58 -14.66
N TRP A 115 -0.93 -16.52 -14.60
CA TRP A 115 -0.46 -15.15 -14.40
C TRP A 115 -1.11 -14.59 -13.14
N SER A 116 -0.29 -14.27 -12.13
CA SER A 116 -0.70 -13.43 -11.00
C SER A 116 -0.43 -11.98 -11.38
N ALA A 117 -1.47 -11.25 -11.73
CA ALA A 117 -1.37 -9.90 -12.31
C ALA A 117 -1.01 -8.82 -11.29
N ALA A 118 -1.19 -9.10 -9.99
CA ALA A 118 -0.91 -8.19 -8.89
C ALA A 118 -0.25 -8.95 -7.73
N SER A 119 0.90 -9.57 -7.98
CA SER A 119 1.52 -10.50 -7.03
C SER A 119 2.00 -9.88 -5.73
N SER A 120 1.98 -8.54 -5.58
CA SER A 120 2.54 -7.83 -4.41
C SER A 120 3.95 -8.36 -4.05
N SER A 121 4.23 -8.79 -2.81
CA SER A 121 5.51 -9.44 -2.44
C SER A 121 5.67 -10.90 -2.91
N GLY A 122 4.69 -11.47 -3.61
CA GLY A 122 4.80 -12.72 -4.38
C GLY A 122 4.09 -13.91 -3.76
N GLU A 123 3.52 -13.80 -2.57
CA GLU A 123 2.91 -14.91 -1.82
C GLU A 123 1.79 -15.59 -2.60
N GLU A 124 1.01 -14.84 -3.37
CA GLU A 124 -0.03 -15.41 -4.25
C GLU A 124 0.59 -16.29 -5.35
N ALA A 125 1.61 -15.80 -6.05
CA ALA A 125 2.29 -16.54 -7.12
C ALA A 125 2.94 -17.82 -6.57
N TYR A 126 3.55 -17.74 -5.38
CA TYR A 126 4.09 -18.92 -4.71
C TYR A 126 2.98 -19.87 -4.24
N SER A 127 1.86 -19.36 -3.71
CA SER A 127 0.71 -20.18 -3.32
C SER A 127 0.15 -20.94 -4.51
N ILE A 128 0.08 -20.32 -5.69
CA ILE A 128 -0.32 -20.99 -6.94
C ILE A 128 0.67 -22.12 -7.29
N GLY A 129 1.97 -21.90 -7.11
CA GLY A 129 3.00 -22.92 -7.39
C GLY A 129 3.06 -24.07 -6.38
N MET A 130 2.57 -23.86 -5.16
CA MET A 130 2.50 -24.90 -4.11
C MET A 130 1.27 -25.80 -4.23
N VAL A 131 0.28 -25.43 -5.05
CA VAL A 131 -0.98 -26.14 -5.27
C VAL A 131 -0.89 -27.10 -6.45
#